data_AF-A0A815KA09-F1
#
_entry.id   AF-A0A815KA09-F1
#
_cell.length_a   1.000
_cell.length_b   1.000
_cell.length_c   1.000
_cell.angle_alpha   90.00
_cell.angle_beta   90.00
_cell.angle_gamma   90.00
#
_symmetry.space_group_name_H-M   'P 1'
#
loop_
_entity.id
_entity.type
_entity.pdbx_description
1 polymer ?
#
loop_
_entity_poly.entity_id
_entity_poly.type
_entity_poly.pdbx_seq_one_letter_code
_entity_poly.pdbx_strand_id
1 'polypeptide(L)'
;MTHLFGLDENKRINKRLLFPQNNLVLTSIDIQSVEPVDQRTRDALQKSVQLAIEITTNSQEAQAKHMASRTEQEAKGHLERQKITDEAEAEKERRNLLQLQALSAAVESTGQSRAEAQSRAEAAKIEGEAAVEQATLRAQAEKIEADIELFRLTQSRELELSYRRLTSDLEIEKAKRLADIETEEFKQHVTTIGPKTIQAIATSGPDNQVKLLQALGIKSTLITDGRSPINLFNTAVNLVHTSPSS
;
A
#
# COMPACT_ATOMS: atom_id res chain seq x y z
N MET A 1 72.22 -32.34 -83.52
CA MET A 1 72.88 -31.97 -84.79
C MET A 1 73.88 -33.06 -85.16
N THR A 2 73.39 -34.10 -85.83
CA THR A 2 74.18 -35.28 -86.23
C THR A 2 74.90 -34.96 -87.54
N HIS A 3 76.22 -35.15 -87.59
CA HIS A 3 77.07 -34.72 -88.70
C HIS A 3 77.04 -35.78 -89.82
N LEU A 4 76.41 -35.46 -90.97
CA LEU A 4 76.01 -36.49 -91.95
C LEU A 4 77.07 -36.81 -93.04
N PHE A 5 78.00 -35.89 -93.34
CA PHE A 5 79.00 -36.05 -94.42
C PHE A 5 80.43 -36.36 -93.93
N GLY A 6 80.59 -36.69 -92.64
CA GLY A 6 81.89 -36.96 -92.05
C GLY A 6 82.76 -35.71 -91.83
N LEU A 7 83.98 -35.95 -91.36
CA LEU A 7 85.00 -34.93 -91.07
C LEU A 7 86.16 -35.10 -92.06
N ASP A 8 86.71 -33.99 -92.55
CA ASP A 8 87.90 -33.99 -93.39
C ASP A 8 89.16 -34.34 -92.58
N GLU A 9 90.31 -34.61 -93.21
CA GLU A 9 91.59 -34.92 -92.53
C GLU A 9 92.00 -33.87 -91.47
N ASN A 10 91.50 -32.63 -91.59
CA ASN A 10 91.70 -31.53 -90.66
C ASN A 10 90.58 -31.36 -89.60
N LYS A 11 89.76 -32.39 -89.35
CA LYS A 11 88.64 -32.41 -88.39
C LYS A 11 87.60 -31.29 -88.59
N ARG A 12 87.44 -30.77 -89.82
CA ARG A 12 86.40 -29.80 -90.18
C ARG A 12 85.22 -30.52 -90.84
N ILE A 13 84.02 -30.04 -90.58
CA ILE A 13 82.76 -30.63 -91.08
C ILE A 13 82.69 -30.43 -92.59
N ASN A 14 82.65 -31.53 -93.35
CA ASN A 14 82.50 -31.46 -94.80
C ASN A 14 81.07 -31.07 -95.16
N LYS A 15 80.92 -30.00 -95.97
CA LYS A 15 79.62 -29.50 -96.44
C LYS A 15 79.14 -30.23 -97.70
N ARG A 16 80.03 -30.97 -98.37
CA ARG A 16 79.77 -31.71 -99.61
C ARG A 16 80.57 -33.00 -99.59
N LEU A 17 80.04 -34.08 -100.13
CA LEU A 17 80.75 -35.34 -100.30
C LEU A 17 81.11 -35.52 -101.76
N LEU A 18 82.40 -35.61 -102.08
CA LEU A 18 82.91 -35.77 -103.44
C LEU A 18 83.46 -37.19 -103.64
N PHE A 19 82.99 -37.88 -104.68
CA PHE A 19 83.50 -39.18 -105.09
C PHE A 19 84.53 -39.00 -106.23
N PRO A 20 85.83 -39.16 -105.98
CA PRO A 20 86.88 -38.80 -106.95
C PRO A 20 86.96 -39.75 -108.16
N GLN A 21 86.35 -40.95 -108.08
CA GLN A 21 86.36 -41.94 -109.16
C GLN A 21 85.43 -41.57 -110.33
N ASN A 22 84.38 -40.79 -110.07
CA ASN A 22 83.36 -40.42 -111.05
C ASN A 22 82.93 -38.94 -110.96
N ASN A 23 83.64 -38.13 -110.16
CA ASN A 23 83.36 -36.71 -109.90
C ASN A 23 81.92 -36.41 -109.40
N LEU A 24 81.24 -37.37 -108.77
CA LEU A 24 79.91 -37.14 -108.21
C LEU A 24 80.01 -36.33 -106.90
N VAL A 25 79.26 -35.23 -106.80
CA VAL A 25 79.27 -34.34 -105.63
C VAL A 25 77.89 -34.28 -105.01
N LEU A 26 77.77 -34.78 -103.79
CA LEU A 26 76.56 -34.61 -102.97
C LEU A 26 76.65 -33.29 -102.21
N THR A 27 75.69 -32.39 -102.45
CA THR A 27 75.67 -31.04 -101.86
C THR A 27 74.71 -30.89 -100.68
N SER A 28 73.62 -31.63 -100.68
CA SER A 28 72.60 -31.65 -99.64
C SER A 28 71.93 -33.02 -99.63
N ILE A 29 71.50 -33.45 -98.46
CA ILE A 29 70.68 -34.66 -98.29
C ILE A 29 69.37 -34.18 -97.66
N ASP A 30 68.28 -34.39 -98.38
CA ASP A 30 66.94 -34.09 -97.90
C ASP A 30 66.31 -35.37 -97.39
N ILE A 31 66.12 -35.46 -96.07
CA ILE A 31 65.41 -36.59 -95.45
C ILE A 31 63.92 -36.34 -95.67
N GLN A 32 63.32 -37.06 -96.62
CA GLN A 32 61.91 -36.90 -96.96
C GLN A 32 60.99 -37.65 -96.00
N SER A 33 61.42 -38.81 -95.51
CA SER A 33 60.66 -39.61 -94.56
C SER A 33 61.60 -40.36 -93.62
N VAL A 34 61.15 -40.52 -92.38
CA VAL A 34 61.78 -41.38 -91.37
C VAL A 34 60.68 -42.24 -90.80
N GLU A 35 60.70 -43.53 -91.14
CA GLU A 35 59.74 -44.49 -90.60
C GLU A 35 60.48 -45.61 -89.89
N PRO A 36 60.03 -46.02 -88.69
CA PRO A 36 60.54 -47.21 -88.05
C PRO A 36 60.14 -48.44 -88.88
N VAL A 37 61.14 -49.26 -89.18
CA VAL A 37 60.98 -50.51 -89.95
C VAL A 37 60.30 -51.60 -89.10
N ASP A 38 60.54 -51.59 -87.79
CA ASP A 38 59.94 -52.54 -86.85
C ASP A 38 58.57 -52.06 -86.36
N GLN A 39 57.56 -52.90 -86.57
CA GLN A 39 56.18 -52.64 -86.17
C GLN A 39 56.04 -52.42 -84.67
N ARG A 40 56.79 -53.17 -83.83
CA ARG A 40 56.74 -53.00 -82.38
C ARG A 40 57.22 -51.62 -81.94
N THR A 41 58.25 -51.10 -82.59
CA THR A 41 58.79 -49.76 -82.33
C THR A 41 57.80 -48.66 -82.76
N ARG A 42 57.11 -48.85 -83.89
CA ARG A 42 56.03 -47.95 -84.34
C ARG A 42 54.89 -47.88 -83.32
N ASP A 43 54.41 -49.03 -82.85
CA ASP A 43 53.32 -49.13 -81.88
C ASP A 43 53.72 -48.53 -80.52
N ALA A 44 54.97 -48.71 -80.08
CA ALA A 44 55.48 -48.13 -78.85
C ALA A 44 55.55 -46.59 -78.92
N LEU A 45 56.00 -46.04 -80.04
CA LEU A 45 56.00 -44.58 -80.26
C LEU A 45 54.58 -44.02 -80.30
N GLN A 46 53.63 -44.70 -80.94
CA GLN A 46 52.23 -44.27 -80.97
C GLN A 46 51.61 -44.25 -79.57
N LYS A 47 51.86 -45.28 -78.75
CA LYS A 47 51.43 -45.31 -77.34
C LYS A 47 52.08 -44.19 -76.53
N SER A 48 53.36 -43.89 -76.76
CA SER A 48 54.04 -42.78 -76.08
C SER A 48 53.42 -41.42 -76.43
N VAL A 49 53.04 -41.20 -77.69
CA VAL A 49 52.36 -39.96 -78.11
C VAL A 49 50.97 -39.87 -77.48
N GLN A 50 50.21 -40.97 -77.46
CA GLN A 50 48.90 -41.01 -76.81
C GLN A 50 49.00 -40.68 -75.31
N LEU A 51 49.96 -41.29 -74.60
CA LEU A 51 50.23 -40.99 -73.19
C LEU A 51 50.66 -39.54 -72.98
N ALA A 52 51.47 -38.96 -73.88
CA ALA A 52 51.85 -37.56 -73.78
C ALA A 52 50.64 -36.63 -73.91
N ILE A 53 49.70 -36.92 -74.83
CA ILE A 53 48.43 -36.18 -74.96
C ILE A 53 47.58 -36.36 -73.71
N GLU A 54 47.46 -37.57 -73.19
CA GLU A 54 46.68 -37.83 -71.97
C GLU A 54 47.26 -37.09 -70.76
N ILE A 55 48.59 -37.06 -70.61
CA ILE A 55 49.27 -36.29 -69.56
C ILE A 55 49.01 -34.79 -69.72
N THR A 56 49.08 -34.26 -70.95
CA THR A 56 48.81 -32.82 -71.16
C THR A 56 47.35 -32.47 -70.91
N THR A 57 46.40 -33.31 -71.32
CA THR A 57 44.97 -33.14 -71.02
C THR A 57 44.69 -33.23 -69.52
N ASN A 58 45.21 -34.25 -68.83
CA ASN A 58 45.07 -34.41 -67.38
C ASN A 58 45.71 -33.25 -66.61
N SER A 59 46.86 -32.75 -67.07
CA SER A 59 47.51 -31.58 -66.48
C SER A 59 46.67 -30.31 -66.66
N GLN A 60 46.09 -30.09 -67.84
CA GLN A 60 45.21 -28.95 -68.09
C GLN A 60 43.93 -29.04 -67.26
N GLU A 61 43.32 -30.22 -67.15
CA GLU A 61 42.13 -30.44 -66.34
C GLU A 61 42.42 -30.21 -64.85
N ALA A 62 43.53 -30.74 -64.34
CA ALA A 62 43.95 -30.52 -62.95
C ALA A 62 44.18 -29.03 -62.67
N GLN A 63 44.83 -28.31 -63.59
CA GLN A 63 45.04 -26.86 -63.45
C GLN A 63 43.70 -26.10 -63.45
N ALA A 64 42.77 -26.45 -64.34
CA ALA A 64 41.45 -25.84 -64.39
C ALA A 64 40.65 -26.10 -63.09
N LYS A 65 40.68 -27.33 -62.57
CA LYS A 65 40.07 -27.68 -61.28
C LYS A 65 40.68 -26.90 -60.12
N HIS A 66 42.00 -26.78 -60.07
CA HIS A 66 42.68 -25.99 -59.04
C HIS A 66 42.32 -24.51 -59.11
N MET A 67 42.27 -23.93 -60.31
CA MET A 67 41.85 -22.54 -60.50
C MET A 67 40.39 -22.35 -60.07
N ALA A 68 39.49 -23.25 -60.45
CA ALA A 68 38.09 -23.20 -60.03
C ALA A 68 37.95 -23.29 -58.50
N SER A 69 38.61 -24.24 -57.86
CA SER A 69 38.61 -24.40 -56.40
C SER A 69 39.16 -23.16 -55.68
N ARG A 70 40.22 -22.55 -56.22
CA ARG A 70 40.77 -21.30 -55.68
C ARG A 70 39.76 -20.15 -55.78
N THR A 71 39.13 -19.96 -56.95
CA THR A 71 38.12 -18.91 -57.14
C THR A 71 36.91 -19.13 -56.23
N GLU A 72 36.50 -20.38 -56.02
CA GLU A 72 35.40 -20.72 -55.12
C GLU A 72 35.75 -20.39 -53.66
N GLN A 73 36.98 -20.72 -53.24
CA GLN A 73 37.44 -20.41 -51.89
C GLN A 73 37.55 -18.90 -51.64
N GLU A 74 38.05 -18.15 -52.63
CA GLU A 74 38.10 -16.67 -52.56
C GLU A 74 36.68 -16.09 -52.44
N ALA A 75 35.72 -16.57 -53.27
CA ALA A 75 34.33 -16.15 -53.20
C ALA A 75 33.67 -16.48 -51.86
N LYS A 76 33.90 -17.70 -51.32
CA LYS A 76 33.42 -18.10 -49.98
C LYS A 76 33.99 -17.22 -48.88
N GLY A 77 35.29 -16.94 -48.91
CA GLY A 77 35.94 -16.06 -47.94
C GLY A 77 35.41 -14.62 -47.99
N HIS A 78 35.12 -14.11 -49.19
CA HIS A 78 34.47 -12.81 -49.35
C HIS A 78 33.05 -12.80 -48.78
N LEU A 79 32.24 -13.83 -49.08
CA LEU A 79 30.88 -13.95 -48.57
C LEU A 79 30.87 -14.05 -47.03
N GLU A 80 31.75 -14.85 -46.44
CA GLU A 80 31.84 -14.98 -44.97
C GLU A 80 32.23 -13.66 -44.31
N ARG A 81 33.21 -12.94 -44.86
CA ARG A 81 33.56 -11.60 -44.36
C ARG A 81 32.38 -10.65 -44.43
N GLN A 82 31.66 -10.65 -45.55
CA GLN A 82 30.48 -9.80 -45.71
C GLN A 82 29.38 -10.16 -44.70
N LYS A 83 29.11 -11.46 -44.48
CA LYS A 83 28.17 -11.88 -43.44
C LYS A 83 28.58 -11.40 -42.05
N ILE A 84 29.86 -11.51 -41.70
CA ILE A 84 30.36 -11.05 -40.41
C ILE A 84 30.21 -9.54 -40.26
N THR A 85 30.47 -8.76 -41.32
CA THR A 85 30.28 -7.30 -41.26
C THR A 85 28.81 -6.93 -41.11
N ASP A 86 27.93 -7.58 -41.86
CA ASP A 86 26.49 -7.34 -41.81
C ASP A 86 25.92 -7.71 -40.42
N GLU A 87 26.33 -8.85 -39.87
CA GLU A 87 25.96 -9.28 -38.51
C GLU A 87 26.50 -8.33 -37.44
N ALA A 88 27.73 -7.84 -37.59
CA ALA A 88 28.32 -6.89 -36.65
C ALA A 88 27.58 -5.54 -36.66
N GLU A 89 27.18 -5.05 -37.84
CA GLU A 89 26.37 -3.83 -37.96
C GLU A 89 24.97 -4.04 -37.39
N ALA A 90 24.34 -5.18 -37.66
CA ALA A 90 23.04 -5.53 -37.09
C ALA A 90 23.09 -5.61 -35.56
N GLU A 91 24.12 -6.22 -34.98
CA GLU A 91 24.31 -6.29 -33.53
C GLU A 91 24.58 -4.91 -32.90
N LYS A 92 25.28 -4.03 -33.60
CA LYS A 92 25.49 -2.65 -33.13
C LYS A 92 24.16 -1.90 -32.99
N GLU A 93 23.29 -1.99 -33.99
CA GLU A 93 21.96 -1.38 -33.92
C GLU A 93 21.05 -2.09 -32.91
N ARG A 94 21.14 -3.42 -32.81
CA ARG A 94 20.42 -4.20 -31.79
C ARG A 94 20.77 -3.75 -30.38
N ARG A 95 22.06 -3.50 -30.11
CA ARG A 95 22.53 -2.96 -28.83
C ARG A 95 21.92 -1.59 -28.54
N ASN A 96 21.90 -0.68 -29.53
CA ASN A 96 21.31 0.64 -29.38
C ASN A 96 19.81 0.54 -29.05
N LEU A 97 19.09 -0.32 -29.77
CA LEU A 97 17.67 -0.58 -29.53
C LEU A 97 17.43 -1.13 -28.12
N LEU A 98 18.22 -2.11 -27.68
CA LEU A 98 18.11 -2.67 -26.32
C LEU A 98 18.39 -1.60 -25.24
N GLN A 99 19.36 -0.72 -25.46
CA GLN A 99 19.64 0.37 -24.54
C GLN A 99 18.46 1.35 -24.46
N LEU A 100 17.89 1.72 -25.60
CA LEU A 100 16.70 2.57 -25.65
C LEU A 100 15.49 1.91 -24.99
N GLN A 101 15.25 0.62 -25.24
CA GLN A 101 14.18 -0.14 -24.58
C GLN A 101 14.36 -0.19 -23.06
N ALA A 102 15.59 -0.41 -22.58
CA ALA A 102 15.88 -0.41 -21.14
C ALA A 102 15.63 0.96 -20.50
N LEU A 103 16.05 2.04 -21.18
CA LEU A 103 15.78 3.41 -20.74
C LEU A 103 14.28 3.72 -20.74
N SER A 104 13.56 3.35 -21.80
CA SER A 104 12.10 3.53 -21.89
C SER A 104 11.38 2.77 -20.79
N ALA A 105 11.75 1.50 -20.54
CA ALA A 105 11.17 0.70 -19.46
C ALA A 105 11.44 1.32 -18.07
N ALA A 106 12.64 1.85 -17.84
CA ALA A 106 12.96 2.56 -16.61
C ALA A 106 12.13 3.84 -16.43
N VAL A 107 11.97 4.64 -17.49
CA VAL A 107 11.15 5.86 -17.47
C VAL A 107 9.67 5.51 -17.30
N GLU A 108 9.17 4.47 -17.94
CA GLU A 108 7.79 4.00 -17.81
C GLU A 108 7.51 3.53 -16.38
N SER A 109 8.37 2.68 -15.81
CA SER A 109 8.23 2.16 -14.44
C SER A 109 8.30 3.28 -13.40
N THR A 110 9.25 4.21 -13.54
CA THR A 110 9.36 5.37 -12.64
C THR A 110 8.20 6.34 -12.83
N GLY A 111 7.73 6.55 -14.06
CA GLY A 111 6.58 7.38 -14.40
C GLY A 111 5.29 6.82 -13.78
N GLN A 112 5.05 5.52 -13.92
CA GLN A 112 3.91 4.85 -13.31
C GLN A 112 3.95 4.93 -11.79
N SER A 113 5.09 4.60 -11.17
CA SER A 113 5.26 4.66 -9.72
C SER A 113 5.08 6.08 -9.18
N ARG A 114 5.62 7.08 -9.88
CA ARG A 114 5.51 8.48 -9.49
C ARG A 114 4.08 8.98 -9.66
N ALA A 115 3.42 8.67 -10.77
CA ALA A 115 2.03 9.05 -11.00
C ALA A 115 1.12 8.44 -9.93
N GLU A 116 1.30 7.15 -9.64
CA GLU A 116 0.51 6.47 -8.61
C GLU A 116 0.76 7.03 -7.20
N ALA A 117 2.03 7.27 -6.84
CA ALA A 117 2.37 7.89 -5.56
C ALA A 117 1.79 9.31 -5.44
N GLN A 118 1.86 10.11 -6.51
CA GLN A 118 1.27 11.45 -6.53
C GLN A 118 -0.25 11.41 -6.44
N SER A 119 -0.93 10.53 -7.19
CA SER A 119 -2.38 10.37 -7.12
C SER A 119 -2.84 9.93 -5.73
N ARG A 120 -2.14 8.99 -5.09
CA ARG A 120 -2.45 8.57 -3.72
C ARG A 120 -2.22 9.70 -2.71
N ALA A 121 -1.13 10.45 -2.85
CA ALA A 121 -0.84 11.58 -1.98
C ALA A 121 -1.91 12.68 -2.11
N GLU A 122 -2.32 13.01 -3.33
CA GLU A 122 -3.37 14.01 -3.58
C GLU A 122 -4.73 13.53 -3.06
N ALA A 123 -5.08 12.25 -3.27
CA ALA A 123 -6.31 11.67 -2.72
C ALA A 123 -6.33 11.75 -1.18
N ALA A 124 -5.23 11.37 -0.51
CA ALA A 124 -5.11 11.47 0.94
C ALA A 124 -5.17 12.91 1.45
N LYS A 125 -4.62 13.86 0.68
CA LYS A 125 -4.69 15.29 1.00
C LYS A 125 -6.13 15.80 0.92
N ILE A 126 -6.86 15.49 -0.15
CA ILE A 126 -8.27 15.86 -0.32
C ILE A 126 -9.12 15.24 0.79
N GLU A 127 -8.91 13.96 1.10
CA GLU A 127 -9.63 13.28 2.18
C GLU A 127 -9.33 13.91 3.55
N GLY A 128 -8.07 14.26 3.81
CA GLY A 128 -7.66 14.97 5.02
C GLY A 128 -8.30 16.36 5.14
N GLU A 129 -8.28 17.15 4.07
CA GLU A 129 -8.91 18.48 4.03
C GLU A 129 -10.43 18.37 4.23
N ALA A 130 -11.09 17.43 3.54
CA ALA A 130 -12.52 17.19 3.67
C ALA A 130 -12.90 16.70 5.08
N ALA A 131 -12.08 15.86 5.72
CA ALA A 131 -12.31 15.40 7.08
C ALA A 131 -12.20 16.54 8.09
N VAL A 132 -11.24 17.44 7.93
CA VAL A 132 -11.11 18.65 8.75
C VAL A 132 -12.32 19.55 8.56
N GLU A 133 -12.74 19.81 7.32
CA GLU A 133 -13.92 20.64 7.03
C GLU A 133 -15.21 20.01 7.57
N GLN A 134 -15.36 18.69 7.46
CA GLN A 134 -16.49 17.99 8.04
C GLN A 134 -16.50 18.08 9.57
N ALA A 135 -15.33 17.94 10.21
CA ALA A 135 -15.20 18.06 11.66
C ALA A 135 -15.52 19.48 12.14
N THR A 136 -15.09 20.52 11.42
CA THR A 136 -15.41 21.91 11.78
C THR A 136 -16.90 22.21 11.62
N LEU A 137 -17.53 21.75 10.53
CA LEU A 137 -18.97 21.91 10.33
C LEU A 137 -19.79 21.15 11.38
N ARG A 138 -19.39 19.93 11.75
CA ARG A 138 -20.02 19.18 12.85
C ARG A 138 -19.88 19.89 14.19
N ALA A 139 -18.68 20.35 14.52
CA ALA A 139 -18.45 21.09 15.77
C ALA A 139 -19.27 22.40 15.82
N GLN A 140 -19.44 23.08 14.68
CA GLN A 140 -20.31 24.25 14.58
C GLN A 140 -21.79 23.88 14.78
N ALA A 141 -22.26 22.80 14.15
CA ALA A 141 -23.62 22.32 14.33
C ALA A 141 -23.91 21.93 15.78
N GLU A 142 -23.04 21.12 16.40
CA GLU A 142 -23.13 20.74 17.81
C GLU A 142 -23.13 21.96 18.74
N LYS A 143 -22.30 22.96 18.44
CA LYS A 143 -22.27 24.21 19.21
C LYS A 143 -23.61 24.95 19.12
N ILE A 144 -24.19 25.07 17.92
CA ILE A 144 -25.48 25.73 17.73
C ILE A 144 -26.59 24.96 18.45
N GLU A 145 -26.61 23.63 18.35
CA GLU A 145 -27.59 22.79 19.05
C GLU A 145 -27.47 22.94 20.58
N ALA A 146 -26.24 22.89 21.10
CA ALA A 146 -25.98 23.09 22.53
C ALA A 146 -26.38 24.49 23.00
N ASP A 147 -26.10 25.54 22.22
CA ASP A 147 -26.49 26.92 22.52
C ASP A 147 -28.02 27.07 22.56
N ILE A 148 -28.74 26.44 21.61
CA ILE A 148 -30.21 26.44 21.57
C ILE A 148 -30.79 25.67 22.77
N GLU A 149 -30.23 24.50 23.09
CA GLU A 149 -30.68 23.70 24.22
C GLU A 149 -30.47 24.45 25.55
N LEU A 150 -29.32 25.09 25.70
CA LEU A 150 -29.00 25.91 26.87
C LEU A 150 -29.96 27.09 26.96
N PHE A 151 -30.23 27.80 25.86
CA PHE A 151 -31.20 28.89 25.82
C PHE A 151 -32.60 28.43 26.25
N ARG A 152 -33.09 27.30 25.69
CA ARG A 152 -34.39 26.72 26.05
C ARG A 152 -34.46 26.37 27.53
N LEU A 153 -33.40 25.75 28.07
CA LEU A 153 -33.33 25.36 29.47
C LEU A 153 -33.30 26.59 30.39
N THR A 154 -32.54 27.63 30.04
CA THR A 154 -32.49 28.88 30.82
C THR A 154 -33.86 29.55 30.89
N GLN A 155 -34.55 29.65 29.75
CA GLN A 155 -35.88 30.26 29.69
C GLN A 155 -36.91 29.45 30.51
N SER A 156 -36.90 28.12 30.39
CA SER A 156 -37.78 27.25 31.18
C SER A 156 -37.52 27.40 32.68
N ARG A 157 -36.24 27.44 33.09
CA ARG A 157 -35.87 27.61 34.50
C ARG A 157 -36.25 28.98 35.04
N GLU A 158 -36.12 30.04 34.25
CA GLU A 158 -36.52 31.38 34.64
C GLU A 158 -38.04 31.49 34.85
N LEU A 159 -38.82 30.88 33.96
CA LEU A 159 -40.27 30.75 34.12
C LEU A 159 -40.64 29.93 35.36
N GLU A 160 -39.99 28.78 35.60
CA GLU A 160 -40.22 28.01 36.81
C GLU A 160 -39.87 28.78 38.09
N LEU A 161 -38.75 29.50 38.11
CA LEU A 161 -38.33 30.28 39.27
C LEU A 161 -39.30 31.43 39.54
N SER A 162 -39.76 32.14 38.51
CA SER A 162 -40.75 33.20 38.67
C SER A 162 -42.09 32.65 39.18
N TYR A 163 -42.57 31.53 38.63
CA TYR A 163 -43.77 30.86 39.11
C TYR A 163 -43.63 30.43 40.58
N ARG A 164 -42.52 29.75 40.94
CA ARG A 164 -42.26 29.33 42.33
C ARG A 164 -42.19 30.50 43.30
N ARG A 165 -41.61 31.64 42.89
CA ARG A 165 -41.58 32.85 43.71
C ARG A 165 -43.00 33.35 43.95
N LEU A 166 -43.80 33.52 42.90
CA LEU A 166 -45.18 33.98 43.00
C LEU A 166 -46.05 33.04 43.86
N THR A 167 -45.91 31.72 43.71
CA THR A 167 -46.64 30.77 44.54
C THR A 167 -46.19 30.83 45.99
N SER A 168 -44.89 30.94 46.25
CA SER A 168 -44.36 31.07 47.61
C SER A 168 -44.86 32.36 48.27
N ASP A 169 -44.85 33.47 47.55
CA ASP A 169 -45.36 34.76 48.04
C ASP A 169 -46.86 34.66 48.37
N LEU A 170 -47.64 33.99 47.51
CA LEU A 170 -49.07 33.77 47.72
C LEU A 170 -49.34 32.82 48.89
N GLU A 171 -48.52 31.79 49.09
CA GLU A 171 -48.59 30.90 50.25
C GLU A 171 -48.27 31.64 51.54
N ILE A 172 -47.23 32.49 51.54
CA ILE A 172 -46.90 33.37 52.68
C ILE A 172 -48.06 34.30 52.99
N GLU A 173 -48.67 34.92 51.98
CA GLU A 173 -49.81 35.81 52.17
C GLU A 173 -51.04 35.06 52.72
N LYS A 174 -51.34 33.89 52.16
CA LYS A 174 -52.40 33.01 52.65
C LYS A 174 -52.17 32.62 54.11
N ALA A 175 -50.96 32.19 54.46
CA ALA A 175 -50.60 31.80 55.81
C ALA A 175 -50.70 32.98 56.79
N LYS A 176 -50.28 34.18 56.39
CA LYS A 176 -50.45 35.41 57.18
C LYS A 176 -51.93 35.71 57.42
N ARG A 177 -52.76 35.70 56.38
CA ARG A 177 -54.21 35.96 56.51
C ARG A 177 -54.91 34.91 57.37
N LEU A 178 -54.55 33.63 57.24
CA LEU A 178 -55.09 32.57 58.09
C LEU A 178 -54.66 32.76 59.54
N ALA A 179 -53.39 33.08 59.79
CA ALA A 179 -52.91 33.39 61.14
C ALA A 179 -53.66 34.61 61.72
N ASP A 180 -53.89 35.67 60.94
CA ASP A 180 -54.67 36.83 61.37
C ASP A 180 -56.11 36.44 61.74
N ILE A 181 -56.77 35.63 60.90
CA ILE A 181 -58.12 35.11 61.18
C ILE A 181 -58.12 34.23 62.43
N GLU A 182 -57.19 33.30 62.58
CA GLU A 182 -57.07 32.44 63.76
C GLU A 182 -56.81 33.24 65.02
N THR A 183 -55.97 34.27 64.96
CA THR A 183 -55.73 35.16 66.11
C THR A 183 -56.98 35.94 66.48
N GLU A 184 -57.77 36.40 65.51
CA GLU A 184 -59.02 37.12 65.75
C GLU A 184 -60.13 36.18 66.24
N GLU A 185 -60.26 34.97 65.68
CA GLU A 185 -61.17 33.92 66.15
C GLU A 185 -60.81 33.49 67.58
N PHE A 186 -59.54 33.23 67.84
CA PHE A 186 -59.05 32.87 69.18
C PHE A 186 -59.33 34.00 70.18
N LYS A 187 -59.08 35.26 69.79
CA LYS A 187 -59.41 36.43 70.60
C LYS A 187 -60.91 36.50 70.87
N GLN A 188 -61.76 36.27 69.88
CA GLN A 188 -63.21 36.22 70.06
C GLN A 188 -63.60 35.08 71.02
N HIS A 189 -63.13 33.85 70.80
CA HIS A 189 -63.37 32.71 71.69
C HIS A 189 -62.92 32.99 73.14
N VAL A 190 -61.73 33.57 73.34
CA VAL A 190 -61.22 33.96 74.66
C VAL A 190 -62.10 35.04 75.30
N THR A 191 -62.55 36.04 74.54
CA THR A 191 -63.44 37.08 75.06
C THR A 191 -64.82 36.54 75.44
N THR A 192 -65.39 35.61 74.65
CA THR A 192 -66.72 35.02 74.88
C THR A 192 -66.73 34.08 76.09
N ILE A 193 -65.70 33.27 76.28
CA ILE A 193 -65.57 32.41 77.47
C ILE A 193 -65.34 33.28 78.72
N GLY A 194 -64.57 34.36 78.56
CA GLY A 194 -64.27 35.32 79.61
C GLY A 194 -63.11 34.86 80.53
N PRO A 195 -62.28 35.79 81.02
CA PRO A 195 -61.02 35.45 81.71
C PRO A 195 -61.25 34.66 83.00
N LYS A 196 -62.36 34.91 83.70
CA LYS A 196 -62.71 34.19 84.93
C LYS A 196 -63.07 32.72 84.69
N THR A 197 -63.72 32.40 83.56
CA THR A 197 -64.10 31.03 83.21
C THR A 197 -62.89 30.24 82.73
N ILE A 198 -61.98 30.85 81.96
CA ILE A 198 -60.70 30.22 81.58
C ILE A 198 -59.84 29.94 82.82
N GLN A 199 -59.78 30.90 83.77
CA GLN A 199 -59.11 30.70 85.04
C GLN A 199 -59.73 29.55 85.84
N ALA A 200 -61.07 29.48 85.92
CA ALA A 200 -61.76 28.40 86.59
C ALA A 200 -61.52 27.04 85.92
N ILE A 201 -61.50 26.94 84.59
CA ILE A 201 -61.17 25.70 83.86
C ILE A 201 -59.72 25.28 84.13
N ALA A 202 -58.77 26.22 84.14
CA ALA A 202 -57.37 25.94 84.47
C ALA A 202 -57.17 25.48 85.93
N THR A 203 -57.95 26.00 86.89
CA THR A 203 -57.91 25.59 88.31
C THR A 203 -58.79 24.39 88.63
N SER A 204 -59.66 23.97 87.71
CA SER A 204 -60.57 22.82 87.89
C SER A 204 -59.84 21.48 88.05
N GLY A 205 -58.64 21.33 87.47
CA GLY A 205 -57.81 20.12 87.66
C GLY A 205 -57.36 19.96 89.11
N PRO A 206 -56.65 20.94 89.68
CA PRO A 206 -56.29 20.95 91.10
C PRO A 206 -57.49 20.86 92.05
N ASP A 207 -58.55 21.65 91.81
CA ASP A 207 -59.70 21.71 92.72
C ASP A 207 -60.52 20.42 92.74
N ASN A 208 -60.68 19.73 91.60
CA ASN A 208 -61.37 18.45 91.55
C ASN A 208 -60.50 17.31 92.12
N GLN A 209 -59.18 17.35 91.94
CA GLN A 209 -58.27 16.37 92.54
C GLN A 209 -58.22 16.52 94.08
N VAL A 210 -58.27 17.75 94.61
CA VAL A 210 -58.36 18.01 96.06
C VAL A 210 -59.69 17.49 96.64
N LYS A 211 -60.82 17.69 95.96
CA LYS A 211 -62.12 17.14 96.38
C LYS A 211 -62.15 15.60 96.35
N LEU A 212 -61.48 14.97 95.37
CA LEU A 212 -61.35 13.51 95.31
C LEU A 212 -60.51 12.95 96.47
N LEU A 213 -59.39 13.62 96.80
CA LEU A 213 -58.52 13.27 97.93
C LEU A 213 -59.25 13.39 99.28
N GLN A 214 -60.15 14.37 99.41
CA GLN A 214 -60.98 14.56 100.61
C GLN A 214 -62.07 13.46 100.75
N ALA A 215 -62.62 12.97 99.63
CA ALA A 215 -63.61 11.89 99.60
C ALA A 215 -63.02 10.49 99.85
N LEU A 216 -61.75 10.27 99.51
CA LEU A 216 -61.01 9.03 99.77
C LEU A 216 -60.47 8.91 101.22
N GLY A 217 -60.76 9.88 102.09
CA GLY A 217 -60.41 9.82 103.52
C GLY A 217 -58.91 9.88 103.81
N ILE A 218 -58.08 10.27 102.84
CA ILE A 218 -56.63 10.34 102.98
C ILE A 218 -56.28 11.71 103.57
N LYS A 219 -56.07 11.77 104.89
CA LYS A 219 -55.31 12.87 105.49
C LYS A 219 -53.87 12.77 104.97
N SER A 220 -53.52 13.60 103.99
CA SER A 220 -52.19 13.60 103.38
C SER A 220 -51.14 13.80 104.45
N THR A 221 -50.47 12.71 104.83
CA THR A 221 -49.34 12.75 105.75
C THR A 221 -48.10 12.90 104.87
N LEU A 222 -47.54 14.11 104.86
CA LEU A 222 -46.38 14.47 104.07
C LEU A 222 -45.13 13.81 104.69
N ILE A 223 -44.72 12.66 104.16
CA ILE A 223 -43.45 12.03 104.57
C ILE A 223 -42.36 12.57 103.65
N THR A 224 -41.54 13.49 104.16
CA THR A 224 -40.41 14.09 103.43
C THR A 224 -39.10 13.47 103.89
N ASP A 225 -38.39 12.78 103.00
CA ASP A 225 -36.94 12.58 103.12
C ASP A 225 -36.23 13.46 102.08
N GLY A 226 -35.26 14.24 102.55
CA GLY A 226 -34.84 15.55 102.06
C GLY A 226 -34.01 15.58 100.78
N ARG A 227 -34.19 14.63 99.85
CA ARG A 227 -33.40 14.62 98.61
C ARG A 227 -34.15 14.21 97.34
N SER A 228 -35.43 13.85 97.42
CA SER A 228 -36.31 13.69 96.25
C SER A 228 -37.78 13.65 96.72
N PRO A 229 -38.62 14.66 96.40
CA PRO A 229 -40.03 14.59 96.75
C PRO A 229 -40.69 13.46 95.95
N ILE A 230 -41.00 12.34 96.63
CA ILE A 230 -41.80 11.27 96.04
C ILE A 230 -43.23 11.79 95.94
N ASN A 231 -43.60 12.24 94.75
CA ASN A 231 -44.95 12.71 94.47
C ASN A 231 -45.87 11.49 94.32
N LEU A 232 -46.51 11.07 95.43
CA LEU A 232 -47.44 9.93 95.49
C LEU A 232 -48.62 10.05 94.50
N PHE A 233 -48.83 11.23 93.90
CA PHE A 233 -49.77 11.47 92.80
C PHE A 233 -49.46 10.64 91.55
N ASN A 234 -48.19 10.46 91.17
CA ASN A 234 -47.83 9.69 89.96
C ASN A 234 -47.72 8.18 90.20
N THR A 235 -47.59 7.75 91.46
CA THR A 235 -47.47 6.34 91.82
C THR A 235 -48.83 5.66 91.92
N ALA A 236 -49.88 6.38 92.37
CA ALA A 236 -51.24 5.85 92.45
C ALA A 236 -51.91 5.65 91.08
N VAL A 237 -51.62 6.51 90.08
CA VAL A 237 -52.17 6.36 88.72
C VAL A 237 -51.60 5.15 87.98
N ASN A 238 -50.32 4.84 88.20
CA ASN A 238 -49.67 3.68 87.57
C ASN A 238 -50.02 2.33 88.23
N LEU A 239 -50.54 2.33 89.46
CA LEU A 239 -50.99 1.09 90.13
C LEU A 239 -52.41 0.67 89.71
N VAL A 240 -53.28 1.62 89.35
CA VAL A 240 -54.68 1.36 88.97
C VAL A 240 -54.82 0.90 87.51
N HIS A 241 -53.83 1.14 86.65
CA HIS A 241 -53.84 0.70 85.25
C HIS A 241 -53.27 -0.71 85.01
N THR A 242 -53.07 -1.51 86.06
CA THR A 242 -52.68 -2.93 85.91
C THR A 242 -53.82 -3.88 86.29
N SER A 243 -54.77 -4.04 85.37
CA SER A 243 -55.63 -5.23 85.31
C SER A 243 -55.78 -5.67 83.85
N PRO A 244 -55.79 -6.98 83.58
CA PRO A 244 -55.42 -7.55 82.30
C PRO A 244 -56.58 -7.52 81.30
N SER A 245 -56.29 -7.19 80.04
CA SER A 245 -57.14 -7.52 78.90
C SER A 245 -56.33 -8.26 77.86
N SER A 246 -56.65 -9.54 77.72
CA SER A 246 -56.68 -10.27 76.44
C SER A 246 -57.19 -9.43 75.28
#